data_AF-A0A2N2L4C6-F1
#
_entry.id   AF-A0A2N2L4C6-F1
#
_cell.length_a   1.000
_cell.length_b   1.000
_cell.length_c   1.000
_cell.angle_alpha   90.00
_cell.angle_beta   90.00
_cell.angle_gamma   90.00
#
_symmetry.space_group_name_H-M   'P 1'
#
loop_
_entity.id
_entity.type
_entity.pdbx_description
1 polymer ?
#
loop_
_entity_poly.entity_id
_entity_poly.type
_entity_poly.pdbx_seq_one_letter_code
_entity_poly.pdbx_strand_id
1 'polypeptide(L)'
;LALSVLGEKFHSMLDVTIVYPDGIPTFWDFLCGKVKRVIFRVSSVEIPPQFLHGDYEGDKEFQAAFQQWVQDLWKEKDAKIAALLKEAKAQ
;
A
#
# COMPACT_ATOMS: atom_id res chain seq x y z
N LEU A 1 -7.99 -13.66 -10.50
CA LEU A 1 -9.35 -13.31 -10.02
C LEU A 1 -9.50 -11.84 -9.64
N ALA A 2 -8.64 -11.21 -8.83
CA ALA A 2 -8.78 -9.75 -8.57
C ALA A 2 -8.16 -8.86 -9.67
N LEU A 3 -7.07 -9.30 -10.31
CA LEU A 3 -6.40 -8.54 -11.37
C LEU A 3 -7.14 -8.57 -12.72
N SER A 4 -7.69 -9.73 -13.09
CA SER A 4 -8.41 -9.89 -14.37
C SER A 4 -9.71 -9.08 -14.46
N VAL A 5 -10.30 -8.68 -13.33
CA VAL A 5 -11.56 -7.90 -13.29
C VAL A 5 -11.32 -6.40 -13.50
N LEU A 6 -10.09 -5.92 -13.32
CA LEU A 6 -9.76 -4.49 -13.31
C LEU A 6 -8.71 -4.10 -14.36
N GLY A 7 -8.29 -5.05 -15.21
CA GLY A 7 -7.12 -4.95 -16.11
C GLY A 7 -7.13 -3.74 -17.06
N GLU A 8 -8.28 -3.31 -17.57
CA GLU A 8 -8.34 -2.17 -18.50
C GLU A 8 -8.48 -0.79 -17.83
N LYS A 9 -8.67 -0.72 -16.51
CA LYS A 9 -8.85 0.57 -15.79
C LYS A 9 -7.80 0.86 -14.73
N PHE A 10 -6.77 0.03 -14.64
CA PHE A 10 -5.65 0.20 -13.71
C PHE A 10 -4.63 1.22 -14.26
N HIS A 11 -5.01 2.49 -14.41
CA HIS A 11 -4.09 3.55 -14.83
C HIS A 11 -3.23 4.10 -13.69
N SER A 12 -3.68 3.98 -12.44
CA SER A 12 -2.94 4.41 -11.25
C SER A 12 -3.35 3.58 -10.04
N MET A 13 -2.36 3.17 -9.23
CA MET A 13 -2.61 2.54 -7.94
C MET A 13 -2.50 3.59 -6.84
N LEU A 14 -3.54 3.70 -6.01
CA LEU A 14 -3.51 4.53 -4.81
C LEU A 14 -2.98 3.70 -3.65
N ASP A 15 -1.74 3.97 -3.24
CA ASP A 15 -1.18 3.48 -1.99
C ASP A 15 -1.65 4.39 -0.85
N VAL A 16 -2.55 3.85 -0.03
CA VAL A 16 -2.98 4.48 1.22
C VAL A 16 -2.32 3.77 2.39
N THR A 17 -1.62 4.55 3.21
CA THR A 17 -0.93 4.07 4.41
C THR A 17 -1.43 4.87 5.61
N ILE A 18 -2.01 4.15 6.58
CA ILE A 18 -2.50 4.73 7.83
C ILE A 18 -1.65 4.16 8.96
N VAL A 19 -0.95 5.02 9.68
CA VAL A 19 -0.08 4.63 10.79
C VAL A 19 -0.61 5.21 12.09
N TYR A 20 -0.78 4.34 13.07
CA TYR A 20 -1.15 4.68 14.45
C TYR A 20 0.08 4.52 15.35
N PRO A 21 0.89 5.58 15.56
CA PRO A 21 2.13 5.47 16.31
C PRO A 21 1.93 5.09 17.78
N ASP A 22 0.77 5.45 18.33
CA ASP A 22 0.38 5.20 19.72
C ASP A 22 -0.33 3.84 19.91
N GLY A 23 -0.31 2.98 18.88
CA GLY A 23 -1.00 1.69 18.85
C GLY A 23 -2.36 1.75 18.14
N ILE A 24 -2.86 0.57 17.75
CA ILE A 24 -4.13 0.46 17.02
C ILE A 24 -5.27 0.78 18.00
N PRO A 25 -6.07 1.84 17.74
CA PRO A 25 -7.14 2.21 18.65
C PRO A 25 -8.34 1.27 18.51
N THR A 26 -9.07 1.07 19.60
CA THR A 26 -10.40 0.46 19.51
C THR A 26 -11.39 1.47 18.95
N PHE A 27 -12.51 1.01 18.39
CA PHE A 27 -13.58 1.89 17.92
C PHE A 27 -14.06 2.85 19.01
N TRP A 28 -14.15 2.36 20.25
CA TRP A 28 -14.55 3.18 21.40
C TRP A 28 -13.50 4.23 21.75
N ASP A 29 -12.20 3.91 21.67
CA ASP A 29 -11.13 4.88 21.90
C ASP A 29 -11.13 6.00 20.84
N PHE A 30 -11.53 5.68 19.60
CA PHE A 30 -11.75 6.68 18.56
C PHE A 30 -12.92 7.62 18.90
N LEU A 31 -14.07 7.08 19.29
CA LEU A 31 -15.24 7.89 19.67
C LEU A 31 -15.00 8.75 20.91
N CYS A 32 -14.21 8.26 21.87
CA CYS A 32 -13.85 9.00 23.08
C CYS A 32 -12.71 10.01 22.88
N GLY A 33 -12.20 10.21 21.65
CA GLY A 33 -11.11 11.15 21.36
C GLY A 33 -9.77 10.75 21.98
N LYS A 34 -9.58 9.48 22.33
CA LYS A 34 -8.33 8.98 22.94
C LYS A 34 -7.23 8.71 21.92
N VAL A 35 -7.56 8.77 20.62
CA VAL A 35 -6.59 8.66 19.53
C VAL A 35 -5.84 9.96 19.41
N LYS A 36 -4.60 9.98 19.88
CA LYS A 36 -3.78 11.19 19.96
C LYS A 36 -3.20 11.58 18.60
N ARG A 37 -2.78 10.59 17.80
CA ARG A 37 -2.07 10.81 16.54
C ARG A 37 -2.48 9.76 15.51
N VAL A 38 -2.76 10.22 14.30
CA VAL A 38 -2.99 9.40 13.11
C VAL A 38 -2.17 10.00 11.99
N ILE A 39 -1.28 9.21 11.40
CA ILE A 39 -0.49 9.63 10.24
C ILE A 39 -1.15 9.02 9.01
N PHE A 40 -1.68 9.87 8.14
CA PHE A 40 -2.31 9.49 6.89
C PHE A 40 -1.38 9.85 5.72
N ARG A 41 -0.95 8.85 4.96
CA ARG A 41 -0.18 9.05 3.73
C ARG A 41 -0.91 8.45 2.54
N VAL A 42 -0.98 9.26 1.49
CA VAL A 42 -1.49 8.85 0.19
C VAL A 42 -0.37 9.05 -0.81
N SER A 43 -0.10 8.03 -1.60
CA SER A 43 0.86 8.10 -2.70
C SER A 43 0.23 7.46 -3.92
N SER A 44 0.29 8.17 -5.04
CA SER A 44 -0.08 7.59 -6.32
C SER A 44 1.13 6.86 -6.87
N VAL A 45 0.99 5.57 -7.12
CA VAL A 45 2.00 4.73 -7.74
C VAL A 45 1.56 4.52 -9.19
N GLU A 46 2.37 5.02 -10.11
CA GLU A 46 2.20 4.74 -11.54
C GLU A 46 2.52 3.28 -11.79
N ILE A 47 1.61 2.59 -12.48
CA ILE A 47 1.81 1.20 -12.86
C ILE A 47 2.72 1.21 -14.09
N PRO A 48 3.86 0.50 -14.05
CA PRO A 48 4.77 0.45 -15.18
C PRO A 48 4.07 -0.01 -16.47
N PRO A 49 4.35 0.61 -17.63
CA PRO A 49 3.62 0.36 -18.88
C PRO A 49 3.63 -1.11 -19.33
N GLN A 50 4.68 -1.86 -18.97
CA GLN A 50 4.78 -3.28 -19.25
C GLN A 50 3.67 -4.11 -18.59
N PHE A 51 3.08 -3.63 -17.50
CA PHE A 51 2.00 -4.33 -16.79
C PHE A 51 0.59 -3.91 -17.25
N LEU A 52 0.48 -2.85 -18.06
CA LEU A 52 -0.81 -2.34 -18.56
C LEU A 52 -1.42 -3.20 -19.68
N HIS A 53 -0.59 -3.96 -20.41
CA HIS A 53 -1.01 -4.73 -21.60
C HIS A 53 -0.59 -6.21 -21.54
N GLY A 54 -0.06 -6.68 -20.42
CA GLY A 54 0.44 -8.06 -20.30
C GLY A 54 -0.66 -9.06 -19.96
N ASP A 55 -0.56 -10.25 -20.54
CA ASP A 55 -1.51 -11.35 -20.32
C ASP A 55 -1.26 -12.02 -18.96
N TYR A 56 -1.90 -11.50 -17.92
CA TYR A 56 -1.82 -12.07 -16.58
C TYR A 56 -2.37 -13.49 -16.50
N GLU A 57 -3.24 -13.94 -17.40
CA GLU A 57 -3.87 -15.26 -17.32
C GLU A 57 -3.09 -16.33 -18.09
N GLY A 58 -2.47 -15.96 -19.22
CA GLY A 58 -1.72 -16.87 -20.09
C GLY A 58 -0.21 -16.95 -19.81
N ASP A 59 0.39 -15.94 -19.19
CA ASP A 59 1.86 -15.83 -19.07
C ASP A 59 2.34 -15.93 -17.61
N LYS A 60 3.03 -17.05 -17.31
CA LYS A 60 3.62 -17.31 -15.98
C LYS A 60 4.83 -16.44 -15.68
N GLU A 61 5.61 -16.06 -16.69
CA GLU A 61 6.77 -15.16 -16.50
C GLU A 61 6.27 -13.77 -16.14
N PHE A 62 5.20 -13.32 -16.81
CA PHE A 62 4.52 -12.07 -16.47
C PHE A 62 3.94 -12.08 -15.04
N GLN A 63 3.26 -13.16 -14.64
CA GLN A 63 2.76 -13.30 -13.27
C GLN A 63 3.88 -13.20 -12.23
N ALA A 64 5.02 -13.85 -12.47
CA ALA A 64 6.16 -13.81 -11.57
C ALA A 64 6.77 -12.39 -11.48
N ALA A 65 6.95 -11.72 -12.62
CA ALA A 65 7.44 -10.34 -12.67
C ALA A 65 6.50 -9.36 -11.94
N PHE A 66 5.18 -9.52 -12.12
CA PHE A 66 4.20 -8.70 -11.44
C PHE A 66 4.20 -8.95 -9.92
N GLN A 67 4.23 -10.20 -9.49
CA GLN A 67 4.33 -10.54 -8.06
C GLN A 67 5.60 -9.97 -7.42
N GLN A 68 6.73 -10.06 -8.12
CA GLN A 68 7.99 -9.48 -7.64
C GLN A 68 7.89 -7.96 -7.48
N TRP A 69 7.34 -7.27 -8.49
CA TRP A 69 7.12 -5.83 -8.42
C TRP A 69 6.21 -5.43 -7.25
N VAL A 70 5.10 -6.15 -7.03
CA VAL A 70 4.22 -5.93 -5.89
C VAL A 70 4.97 -6.14 -4.57
N GLN A 71 5.76 -7.21 -4.45
CA GLN A 71 6.55 -7.45 -3.23
C GLN A 71 7.53 -6.30 -2.93
N ASP A 72 8.15 -5.73 -3.95
CA ASP A 72 9.08 -4.63 -3.77
C ASP A 72 8.37 -3.34 -3.33
N LEU A 73 7.16 -3.08 -3.85
CA LEU A 73 6.28 -2.02 -3.33
C LEU A 73 5.94 -2.22 -1.84
N TRP A 74 5.62 -3.46 -1.43
CA TRP A 74 5.37 -3.77 -0.02
C TRP A 74 6.59 -3.49 0.86
N LYS A 75 7.79 -3.92 0.45
CA LYS A 75 9.03 -3.66 1.20
C LYS A 75 9.30 -2.18 1.39
N GLU A 76 9.12 -1.38 0.33
CA GLU A 76 9.28 0.07 0.43
C GLU A 76 8.27 0.70 1.40
N LYS A 77 7.02 0.25 1.33
CA LYS A 77 5.95 0.72 2.22
C LYS A 77 6.25 0.37 3.68
N ASP A 78 6.72 -0.84 3.95
CA ASP A 78 7.12 -1.27 5.29
C ASP A 78 8.29 -0.41 5.83
N ALA A 79 9.28 -0.11 5.00
CA ALA A 79 10.38 0.78 5.37
C ALA A 79 9.89 2.20 5.71
N LYS A 80 8.95 2.75 4.91
CA LYS A 80 8.32 4.04 5.17
C LYS A 80 7.53 4.04 6.48
N ILE A 81 6.74 3.00 6.75
CA ILE A 81 5.98 2.85 8.00
C ILE A 81 6.94 2.79 9.20
N ALA A 82 8.00 1.99 9.10
CA ALA A 82 9.00 1.86 10.15
C ALA A 82 9.69 3.20 10.46
N ALA A 83 10.03 3.98 9.43
CA ALA A 83 10.58 5.33 9.58
C ALA A 83 9.61 6.27 10.29
N LEU A 84 8.34 6.30 9.86
CA LEU A 84 7.29 7.13 10.49
C LEU A 84 7.05 6.75 11.96
N LEU A 85 7.04 5.46 12.27
CA LEU A 85 6.93 4.99 13.66
C LEU A 85 8.12 5.41 14.51
N LYS A 86 9.33 5.45 13.93
CA LYS A 86 10.54 5.89 14.63
C LYS A 86 10.53 7.40 14.87
N GLU A 87 10.16 8.20 13.86
CA GLU A 87 10.02 9.65 13.98
C GLU A 87 8.96 10.03 15.04
N ALA A 88 7.80 9.36 15.03
CA ALA A 88 6.74 9.62 15.98
C ALA A 88 7.08 9.23 17.44
N LYS A 89 8.06 8.35 17.65
CA LYS A 89 8.60 8.00 18.98
C LYS A 89 9.68 8.97 19.47
N ALA A 90 10.31 9.72 18.57
CA ALA A 90 11.36 10.69 18.90
C ALA A 90 10.81 12.09 19.25
N GLN A 91 9.51 12.31 19.01
CA GLN A 91 8.75 13.49 19.41
C GLN A 91 8.02 13.25 20.72
#